data_AF-A0A7S2NWC6-F1
#
_entry.id   AF-A0A7S2NWC6-F1
#
_cell.length_a   1.000
_cell.length_b   1.000
_cell.length_c   1.000
_cell.angle_alpha   90.00
_cell.angle_beta   90.00
_cell.angle_gamma   90.00
#
_symmetry.space_group_name_H-M   'P 1'
#
loop_
_entity.id
_entity.type
_entity.pdbx_description
1 polymer ?
#
loop_
_entity_poly.entity_id
_entity_poly.type
_entity_poly.pdbx_seq_one_letter_code
_entity_poly.pdbx_strand_id
1 'polypeptide(L)'
;TPDFPIPDRKAFHQTLHAWGDSKVRRKGVYAENVLRHMAVLHDLKFDTMPDTKAFAITVKCWAGSTHRQSLDHIIKLHELHDQLADSGVDGIIRDEPFFLMHSIKALKNYSVPEQEELASKWFDRLHAFVMNIDNKNPDGDVVIDLTGTYTGIIREYAKARLKISPSKAKLVLQRLHEIKSSNECTANVDIQQNAYDLTLTCLRNSRRKD
;
A
#
# COMPACT_ATOMS: atom_id res chain seq x y z
N THR A 1 -30.88 8.46 -30.62
CA THR A 1 -29.80 9.08 -29.84
C THR A 1 -28.55 8.25 -30.05
N PRO A 2 -27.36 8.84 -30.24
CA PRO A 2 -26.14 8.04 -30.30
C PRO A 2 -26.03 7.32 -28.95
N ASP A 3 -25.88 6.00 -29.01
CA ASP A 3 -25.73 5.14 -27.85
C ASP A 3 -24.34 5.42 -27.25
N PHE A 4 -24.25 6.42 -26.38
CA PHE A 4 -23.00 6.71 -25.69
C PHE A 4 -22.71 5.56 -24.73
N PRO A 5 -21.51 4.96 -24.79
CA PRO A 5 -21.19 3.86 -23.91
C PRO A 5 -21.26 4.33 -22.45
N ILE A 6 -22.07 3.61 -21.68
CA ILE A 6 -22.19 3.83 -20.24
C ILE A 6 -20.85 3.40 -19.60
N PRO A 7 -20.19 4.26 -18.81
CA PRO A 7 -18.93 3.90 -18.19
C PRO A 7 -19.12 2.74 -17.21
N ASP A 8 -18.31 1.70 -17.39
CA ASP A 8 -18.25 0.54 -16.51
C ASP A 8 -17.07 0.65 -15.54
N ARG A 9 -16.99 -0.30 -14.60
CA ARG A 9 -15.88 -0.40 -13.64
C ARG A 9 -14.50 -0.37 -14.31
N LYS A 10 -14.36 -1.00 -15.48
CA LYS A 10 -13.10 -1.09 -16.24
C LYS A 10 -12.64 0.28 -16.73
N ALA A 11 -13.54 1.10 -17.28
CA ALA A 11 -13.22 2.46 -17.72
C ALA A 11 -12.74 3.33 -16.54
N PHE A 12 -13.35 3.16 -15.36
CA PHE A 12 -12.91 3.84 -14.15
C PHE A 12 -11.53 3.38 -13.68
N HIS A 13 -11.25 2.08 -13.64
CA HIS A 13 -9.92 1.57 -13.31
C HIS A 13 -8.86 2.08 -14.27
N GLN A 14 -9.13 2.13 -15.57
CA GLN A 14 -8.20 2.69 -16.57
C GLN A 14 -7.89 4.16 -16.27
N THR A 15 -8.91 4.94 -15.90
CA THR A 15 -8.74 6.35 -15.51
C THR A 15 -7.90 6.48 -14.24
N LEU A 16 -8.16 5.64 -13.23
CA LEU A 16 -7.38 5.59 -11.99
C LEU A 16 -5.92 5.20 -12.26
N HIS A 17 -5.67 4.20 -13.11
CA HIS A 17 -4.33 3.80 -13.51
C HIS A 17 -3.57 4.94 -14.20
N ALA A 18 -4.23 5.64 -15.13
CA ALA A 18 -3.65 6.82 -15.78
C ALA A 18 -3.24 7.90 -14.77
N TRP A 19 -4.06 8.16 -13.74
CA TRP A 19 -3.68 9.05 -12.64
C TRP A 19 -2.52 8.50 -11.81
N GLY A 20 -2.54 7.20 -11.49
CA GLY A 20 -1.50 6.52 -10.72
C GLY A 20 -0.11 6.67 -11.32
N ASP A 21 -0.02 6.59 -12.65
CA ASP A 21 1.23 6.66 -13.40
C ASP A 21 1.59 8.08 -13.82
N SER A 22 0.65 9.03 -13.68
CA SER A 22 0.92 10.44 -13.91
C SER A 22 1.95 11.02 -12.94
N LYS A 23 2.66 12.06 -13.41
CA LYS A 23 3.56 12.91 -12.61
C LYS A 23 2.87 14.19 -12.10
N VAL A 24 1.55 14.26 -12.23
CA VAL A 24 0.77 15.45 -11.89
C VAL A 24 0.75 15.66 -10.38
N ARG A 25 0.97 16.90 -9.94
CA ARG A 25 0.82 17.28 -8.53
C ARG A 25 -0.63 17.09 -8.10
N ARG A 26 -0.87 16.66 -6.86
CA ARG A 26 -2.21 16.43 -6.31
C ARG A 26 -3.02 15.34 -7.06
N LYS A 27 -2.37 14.39 -7.74
CA LYS A 27 -3.04 13.24 -8.37
C LYS A 27 -3.97 12.45 -7.45
N GLY A 28 -3.69 12.47 -6.14
CA GLY A 28 -4.59 11.91 -5.11
C GLY A 28 -6.00 12.53 -5.12
N VAL A 29 -6.11 13.85 -5.28
CA VAL A 29 -7.40 14.55 -5.34
C VAL A 29 -8.22 14.09 -6.53
N TYR A 30 -7.58 13.98 -7.70
CA TYR A 30 -8.26 13.53 -8.92
C TYR A 30 -8.69 12.08 -8.82
N ALA A 31 -7.82 11.19 -8.32
CA ALA A 31 -8.17 9.79 -8.11
C ALA A 31 -9.33 9.61 -7.11
N GLU A 32 -9.34 10.36 -6.00
CA GLU A 32 -10.42 10.31 -5.03
C GLU A 32 -11.75 10.83 -5.59
N ASN A 33 -11.71 11.86 -6.44
CA ASN A 33 -12.91 12.32 -7.14
C ASN A 33 -13.46 11.27 -8.11
N VAL A 34 -12.59 10.51 -8.79
CA VAL A 34 -12.99 9.38 -9.62
C VAL A 34 -13.63 8.28 -8.76
N LEU A 35 -13.02 7.93 -7.63
CA LEU A 35 -13.55 6.95 -6.68
C LEU A 35 -14.92 7.37 -6.12
N ARG A 36 -15.12 8.64 -5.80
CA ARG A 36 -16.42 9.18 -5.36
C ARG A 36 -17.46 9.12 -6.48
N HIS A 37 -17.05 9.41 -7.71
CA HIS A 37 -17.97 9.35 -8.85
C HIS A 37 -18.44 7.92 -9.14
N MET A 38 -17.56 6.94 -9.01
CA MET A 38 -17.90 5.51 -9.07
C MET A 38 -19.02 5.15 -8.08
N ALA A 39 -18.91 5.60 -6.82
CA ALA A 39 -19.93 5.37 -5.79
C ALA A 39 -21.27 6.04 -6.12
N VAL A 40 -21.25 7.31 -6.57
CA VAL A 40 -22.47 8.02 -6.98
C VAL A 40 -23.19 7.31 -8.13
N LEU A 41 -22.46 6.81 -9.11
CA LEU A 41 -23.04 6.05 -10.21
C LEU A 41 -23.57 4.68 -9.73
N HIS A 42 -22.90 4.05 -8.77
CA HIS A 42 -23.40 2.80 -8.21
C HIS A 42 -24.76 2.97 -7.52
N ASP A 43 -24.95 4.07 -6.78
CA ASP A 43 -26.24 4.42 -6.17
C ASP A 43 -27.35 4.58 -7.23
N LEU A 44 -26.98 5.05 -8.43
CA LEU A 44 -27.84 5.15 -9.60
C LEU A 44 -28.00 3.82 -10.38
N LYS A 45 -27.58 2.70 -9.79
CA LYS A 45 -27.69 1.32 -10.31
C LYS A 45 -26.78 1.01 -11.50
N PHE A 46 -25.68 1.75 -11.66
CA PHE A 46 -24.61 1.36 -12.58
C PHE A 46 -23.66 0.32 -11.94
N ASP A 47 -23.07 -0.55 -12.76
CA ASP A 47 -22.04 -1.50 -12.32
C ASP A 47 -20.67 -0.82 -12.17
N THR A 48 -20.61 0.09 -11.21
CA THR A 48 -19.44 0.94 -10.94
C THR A 48 -19.04 0.92 -9.47
N MET A 49 -19.48 -0.09 -8.70
CA MET A 49 -19.13 -0.19 -7.28
C MET A 49 -17.60 -0.14 -7.11
N PRO A 50 -17.06 0.82 -6.32
CA PRO A 50 -15.64 0.83 -6.02
C PRO A 50 -15.21 -0.48 -5.35
N ASP A 51 -14.19 -1.11 -5.91
CA ASP A 51 -13.57 -2.31 -5.35
C ASP A 51 -12.20 -1.99 -4.73
N THR A 52 -11.58 -2.99 -4.11
CA THR A 52 -10.28 -2.82 -3.44
C THR A 52 -9.20 -2.29 -4.38
N LYS A 53 -9.24 -2.67 -5.66
CA LYS A 53 -8.30 -2.20 -6.67
C LYS A 53 -8.44 -0.70 -6.91
N ALA A 54 -9.67 -0.18 -6.98
CA ALA A 54 -9.93 1.26 -7.08
C ALA A 54 -9.40 2.02 -5.85
N PHE A 55 -9.60 1.47 -4.65
CA PHE A 55 -9.03 2.01 -3.40
C PHE A 55 -7.49 2.00 -3.41
N ALA A 56 -6.86 0.88 -3.79
CA ALA A 56 -5.41 0.72 -3.85
C ALA A 56 -4.76 1.73 -4.80
N ILE A 57 -5.34 1.95 -5.99
CA ILE A 57 -4.83 2.94 -6.93
C ILE A 57 -5.03 4.37 -6.39
N THR A 58 -6.14 4.65 -5.72
CA THR A 58 -6.38 5.96 -5.09
C THR A 58 -5.36 6.24 -3.98
N VAL A 59 -5.05 5.24 -3.15
CA VAL A 59 -3.98 5.34 -2.15
C VAL A 59 -2.61 5.49 -2.81
N LYS A 60 -2.30 4.75 -3.90
CA LYS A 60 -1.07 4.95 -4.69
C LYS A 60 -0.94 6.40 -5.16
N CYS A 61 -2.04 7.01 -5.62
CA CYS A 61 -2.07 8.41 -6.03
C CYS A 61 -1.79 9.37 -4.86
N TRP A 62 -2.42 9.17 -3.70
CA TRP A 62 -2.16 9.98 -2.51
C TRP A 62 -0.74 9.79 -1.96
N ALA A 63 -0.23 8.56 -1.91
CA ALA A 63 1.12 8.24 -1.46
C ALA A 63 2.20 8.89 -2.36
N GLY A 64 1.92 9.00 -3.66
CA GLY A 64 2.76 9.72 -4.63
C GLY A 64 2.50 11.23 -4.70
N SER A 65 1.50 11.75 -3.97
CA SER A 65 1.17 13.17 -3.93
C SER A 65 2.00 13.87 -2.86
N THR A 66 2.68 14.96 -3.22
CA THR A 66 3.44 15.81 -2.29
C THR A 66 2.54 16.73 -1.44
N HIS A 67 1.25 16.42 -1.32
CA HIS A 67 0.29 17.23 -0.58
C HIS A 67 0.40 16.97 0.93
N ARG A 68 0.30 18.02 1.75
CA ARG A 68 0.46 17.91 3.22
C ARG A 68 -0.59 17.01 3.87
N GLN A 69 -1.80 16.98 3.31
CA GLN A 69 -2.92 16.17 3.81
C GLN A 69 -2.96 14.76 3.22
N SER A 70 -1.99 14.36 2.39
CA SER A 70 -2.03 13.05 1.72
C SER A 70 -2.22 11.89 2.71
N LEU A 71 -1.59 11.96 3.88
CA LEU A 71 -1.71 10.92 4.91
C LEU A 71 -3.13 10.88 5.50
N ASP A 72 -3.71 12.02 5.86
CA ASP A 72 -5.07 12.11 6.39
C ASP A 72 -6.11 11.48 5.44
N HIS A 73 -5.94 11.71 4.14
CA HIS A 73 -6.79 11.11 3.11
C HIS A 73 -6.61 9.59 3.02
N ILE A 74 -5.36 9.09 3.13
CA ILE A 74 -5.10 7.64 3.16
C ILE A 74 -5.74 7.00 4.40
N ILE A 75 -5.68 7.64 5.57
CA ILE A 75 -6.31 7.15 6.80
C ILE A 75 -7.83 7.04 6.63
N LYS A 76 -8.48 8.08 6.09
CA LYS A 76 -9.92 8.04 5.82
C LYS A 76 -10.32 6.97 4.80
N LEU A 77 -9.48 6.74 3.78
CA LEU A 77 -9.70 5.67 2.82
C LEU A 77 -9.56 4.28 3.47
N HIS A 78 -8.66 4.11 4.45
CA HIS A 78 -8.59 2.89 5.28
C HIS A 78 -9.85 2.69 6.10
N GLU A 79 -10.33 3.71 6.80
CA GLU A 79 -11.55 3.62 7.61
C GLU A 79 -12.76 3.22 6.77
N LEU A 80 -12.93 3.86 5.61
CA LEU A 80 -14.01 3.52 4.69
C LEU A 80 -13.86 2.11 4.11
N HIS A 81 -12.65 1.72 3.68
CA HIS A 81 -12.40 0.38 3.14
C HIS A 81 -12.65 -0.71 4.19
N ASP A 82 -12.19 -0.51 5.42
CA ASP A 82 -12.40 -1.45 6.53
C ASP A 82 -13.89 -1.60 6.85
N GLN A 83 -14.68 -0.50 6.85
CA GLN A 83 -16.14 -0.53 7.04
C GLN A 83 -16.86 -1.30 5.92
N LEU A 84 -16.48 -1.07 4.66
CA LEU A 84 -17.06 -1.79 3.52
C LEU A 84 -16.72 -3.28 3.56
N ALA A 85 -15.50 -3.62 3.99
CA ALA A 85 -15.07 -5.01 4.19
C ALA A 85 -15.89 -5.70 5.29
N ASP A 86 -16.08 -5.05 6.44
CA ASP A 86 -16.91 -5.57 7.54
C ASP A 86 -18.37 -5.76 7.13
N SER A 87 -18.85 -4.95 6.19
CA SER A 87 -20.20 -5.05 5.65
C SER A 87 -20.35 -6.13 4.57
N GLY A 88 -19.28 -6.83 4.21
CA GLY A 88 -19.31 -7.91 3.20
C GLY A 88 -19.58 -7.41 1.78
N VAL A 89 -19.20 -6.17 1.47
CA VAL A 89 -19.38 -5.60 0.13
C VAL A 89 -18.53 -6.37 -0.89
N ASP A 90 -19.16 -6.80 -1.98
CA ASP A 90 -18.49 -7.53 -3.05
C ASP A 90 -17.32 -6.73 -3.67
N GLY A 91 -16.22 -7.41 -3.96
CA GLY A 91 -14.98 -6.78 -4.46
C GLY A 91 -14.14 -6.04 -3.41
N ILE A 92 -14.61 -5.96 -2.15
CA ILE A 92 -13.84 -5.41 -1.04
C ILE A 92 -13.13 -6.55 -0.28
N ILE A 93 -11.80 -6.55 -0.36
CA ILE A 93 -10.91 -7.57 0.19
C ILE A 93 -10.12 -6.93 1.30
N ARG A 94 -10.37 -7.37 2.53
CA ARG A 94 -9.62 -6.94 3.71
C ARG A 94 -8.15 -7.30 3.57
N ASP A 95 -7.29 -6.37 3.99
CA ASP A 95 -5.84 -6.55 4.07
C ASP A 95 -5.15 -6.85 2.74
N GLU A 96 -5.78 -6.45 1.63
CA GLU A 96 -5.22 -6.65 0.30
C GLU A 96 -3.80 -6.04 0.19
N PRO A 97 -2.81 -6.82 -0.31
CA PRO A 97 -1.42 -6.40 -0.28
C PRO A 97 -1.10 -5.11 -1.02
N PHE A 98 -1.62 -4.89 -2.24
CA PHE A 98 -1.33 -3.66 -2.99
C PHE A 98 -1.84 -2.41 -2.25
N PHE A 99 -3.04 -2.47 -1.65
CA PHE A 99 -3.59 -1.42 -0.82
C PHE A 99 -2.68 -1.10 0.38
N LEU A 100 -2.27 -2.12 1.15
CA LEU A 100 -1.39 -1.94 2.31
C LEU A 100 0.01 -1.47 1.92
N MET A 101 0.60 -2.03 0.87
CA MET A 101 1.93 -1.64 0.38
C MET A 101 2.00 -0.16 0.02
N HIS A 102 0.99 0.36 -0.70
CA HIS A 102 0.96 1.78 -1.07
C HIS A 102 0.72 2.69 0.14
N SER A 103 -0.06 2.22 1.12
CA SER A 103 -0.29 2.93 2.39
C SER A 103 0.99 3.06 3.20
N ILE A 104 1.72 1.95 3.40
CA ILE A 104 3.01 1.94 4.11
C ILE A 104 4.03 2.84 3.40
N LYS A 105 4.09 2.79 2.06
CA LYS A 105 4.98 3.64 1.26
C LYS A 105 4.70 5.14 1.45
N ALA A 106 3.51 5.54 1.86
CA ALA A 106 3.17 6.94 2.12
C ALA A 106 3.78 7.48 3.43
N LEU A 107 4.12 6.58 4.36
CA LEU A 107 4.72 6.95 5.65
C LEU A 107 6.21 7.24 5.44
N LYS A 108 6.65 8.44 5.82
CA LYS A 108 8.01 8.94 5.52
C LYS A 108 8.81 9.32 6.76
N ASN A 109 8.21 9.29 7.95
CA ASN A 109 8.89 9.71 9.16
C ASN A 109 8.48 8.88 10.37
N TYR A 110 9.21 7.81 10.66
CA TYR A 110 8.96 6.94 11.81
C TYR A 110 9.46 7.51 13.13
N SER A 111 10.04 8.73 13.14
CA SER A 111 10.24 9.48 14.38
C SER A 111 8.95 10.11 14.90
N VAL A 112 7.91 10.22 14.06
CA VAL A 112 6.57 10.65 14.47
C VAL A 112 5.81 9.43 14.99
N PRO A 113 5.38 9.41 16.27
CA PRO A 113 4.74 8.23 16.87
C PRO A 113 3.53 7.72 16.08
N GLU A 114 2.67 8.63 15.62
CA GLU A 114 1.48 8.29 14.82
C GLU A 114 1.83 7.55 13.51
N GLN A 115 2.86 8.01 12.79
CA GLN A 115 3.29 7.33 11.57
C GLN A 115 3.96 5.99 11.86
N GLU A 116 4.67 5.85 12.98
CA GLU A 116 5.27 4.57 13.39
C GLU A 116 4.20 3.54 13.79
N GLU A 117 3.16 4.00 14.48
CA GLU A 117 2.02 3.17 14.86
C GLU A 117 1.26 2.68 13.62
N LEU A 118 0.95 3.58 12.69
CA LEU A 118 0.34 3.21 11.40
C LEU A 118 1.23 2.26 10.59
N ALA A 119 2.55 2.51 10.56
CA ALA A 119 3.49 1.63 9.86
C ALA A 119 3.46 0.23 10.46
N SER A 120 3.51 0.12 11.79
CA SER A 120 3.45 -1.16 12.50
C SER A 120 2.14 -1.88 12.21
N LYS A 121 1.00 -1.20 12.39
CA LYS A 121 -0.34 -1.75 12.16
C LYS A 121 -0.52 -2.27 10.74
N TRP A 122 -0.22 -1.45 9.73
CA TRP A 122 -0.39 -1.85 8.33
C TRP A 122 0.62 -2.92 7.90
N PHE A 123 1.83 -2.91 8.46
CA PHE A 123 2.81 -3.95 8.21
C PHE A 123 2.42 -5.30 8.83
N ASP A 124 1.88 -5.29 10.05
CA ASP A 124 1.36 -6.50 10.70
C ASP A 124 0.21 -7.12 9.89
N ARG A 125 -0.74 -6.30 9.44
CA ARG A 125 -1.84 -6.72 8.53
C ARG A 125 -1.28 -7.34 7.25
N LEU A 126 -0.33 -6.67 6.60
CA LEU A 126 0.27 -7.13 5.34
C LEU A 126 1.02 -8.45 5.52
N HIS A 127 1.83 -8.57 6.56
CA HIS A 127 2.59 -9.77 6.82
C HIS A 127 1.68 -10.95 7.18
N ALA A 128 0.66 -10.73 8.01
CA ALA A 128 -0.34 -11.75 8.33
C ALA A 128 -1.08 -12.23 7.06
N PHE A 129 -1.45 -11.32 6.16
CA PHE A 129 -2.11 -11.69 4.91
C PHE A 129 -1.23 -12.62 4.07
N VAL A 130 0.03 -12.28 3.87
CA VAL A 130 0.89 -13.02 2.92
C VAL A 130 1.37 -14.36 3.49
N MET A 131 1.43 -14.49 4.81
CA MET A 131 1.77 -15.74 5.49
C MET A 131 0.58 -16.71 5.61
N ASN A 132 -0.64 -16.26 5.35
CA ASN A 132 -1.81 -17.12 5.37
C ASN A 132 -1.96 -17.85 4.01
N ILE A 133 -1.85 -19.18 4.03
CA ILE A 133 -1.94 -20.06 2.86
C ILE A 133 -3.33 -20.06 2.19
N ASP A 134 -4.38 -19.71 2.93
CA ASP A 134 -5.75 -19.67 2.40
C ASP A 134 -6.00 -18.41 1.58
N ASN A 135 -5.18 -17.38 1.77
CA ASN A 135 -5.28 -16.15 1.00
C ASN A 135 -4.78 -16.42 -0.41
N LYS A 136 -5.68 -16.29 -1.39
CA LYS A 136 -5.32 -16.29 -2.80
C LYS A 136 -4.99 -14.87 -3.22
N ASN A 137 -4.00 -14.72 -4.09
CA ASN A 137 -3.80 -13.42 -4.72
C ASN A 137 -5.02 -13.11 -5.61
N PRO A 138 -5.70 -11.96 -5.41
CA PRO A 138 -6.83 -11.56 -6.23
C PRO A 138 -6.50 -11.41 -7.73
N ASP A 139 -5.25 -11.11 -8.10
CA ASP A 139 -4.81 -11.02 -9.49
C ASP A 139 -4.27 -12.37 -10.05
N GLY A 140 -4.49 -13.51 -9.35
CA GLY A 140 -4.11 -14.86 -9.81
C GLY A 140 -2.66 -15.26 -9.48
N ASP A 141 -1.98 -15.97 -10.38
CA ASP A 141 -0.61 -16.53 -10.18
C ASP A 141 0.52 -15.47 -10.10
N VAL A 142 0.19 -14.17 -10.13
CA VAL A 142 1.20 -13.12 -10.05
C VAL A 142 1.79 -13.12 -8.64
N VAL A 143 3.08 -13.39 -8.51
CA VAL A 143 3.73 -13.36 -7.20
C VAL A 143 3.91 -11.92 -6.73
N ILE A 144 3.51 -11.62 -5.50
CA ILE A 144 3.57 -10.25 -4.95
C ILE A 144 5.01 -9.93 -4.52
N ASP A 145 5.62 -8.92 -5.14
CA ASP A 145 6.97 -8.48 -4.75
C ASP A 145 6.92 -7.52 -3.56
N LEU A 146 7.35 -8.01 -2.39
CA LEU A 146 7.40 -7.24 -1.14
C LEU A 146 8.79 -6.67 -0.82
N THR A 147 9.78 -6.95 -1.66
CA THR A 147 11.18 -6.50 -1.55
C THR A 147 11.28 -5.02 -1.19
N GLY A 148 10.65 -4.16 -2.01
CA GLY A 148 10.71 -2.71 -1.81
C GLY A 148 9.96 -2.22 -0.56
N THR A 149 8.91 -2.92 -0.14
CA THR A 149 8.11 -2.52 1.02
C THR A 149 8.88 -2.81 2.31
N TYR A 150 9.37 -4.03 2.50
CA TYR A 150 10.10 -4.41 3.72
C TYR A 150 11.40 -3.61 3.87
N THR A 151 12.17 -3.46 2.79
CA THR A 151 13.40 -2.66 2.84
C THR A 151 13.12 -1.17 3.07
N GLY A 152 12.00 -0.65 2.54
CA GLY A 152 11.52 0.69 2.85
C GLY A 152 11.32 0.88 4.35
N ILE A 153 10.57 -0.01 4.99
CA ILE A 153 10.30 0.03 6.44
C ILE A 153 11.60 -0.01 7.25
N ILE A 154 12.53 -0.93 6.91
CA ILE A 154 13.83 -1.03 7.62
C ILE A 154 14.63 0.27 7.47
N ARG A 155 14.66 0.87 6.27
CA ARG A 155 15.34 2.14 6.03
C ARG A 155 14.72 3.27 6.84
N GLU A 156 13.39 3.33 6.96
CA GLU A 156 12.71 4.36 7.75
C GLU A 156 12.97 4.20 9.25
N TYR A 157 12.97 2.97 9.79
CA TYR A 157 13.42 2.74 11.17
C TYR A 157 14.88 3.15 11.37
N ALA A 158 15.78 2.83 10.43
CA ALA A 158 17.19 3.25 10.52
C ALA A 158 17.36 4.78 10.52
N LYS A 159 16.50 5.52 9.79
CA LYS A 159 16.49 6.99 9.77
C LYS A 159 15.89 7.59 11.03
N ALA A 160 14.90 6.94 11.65
CA ALA A 160 14.18 7.48 12.80
C ALA A 160 15.06 7.66 14.05
N ARG A 161 16.15 6.89 14.15
CA ARG A 161 17.17 6.99 15.22
C ARG A 161 16.60 6.92 16.65
N LEU A 162 15.44 6.26 16.84
CA LEU A 162 14.89 6.01 18.15
C LEU A 162 15.56 4.78 18.79
N LYS A 163 15.58 4.71 20.12
CA LYS A 163 16.17 3.57 20.84
C LYS A 163 15.52 2.23 20.45
N ILE A 164 14.24 2.24 20.12
CA ILE A 164 13.47 1.05 19.71
C ILE A 164 13.64 0.68 18.23
N SER A 165 14.13 1.60 17.40
CA SER A 165 14.21 1.41 15.94
C SER A 165 15.05 0.19 15.52
N PRO A 166 16.21 -0.12 16.14
CA PRO A 166 16.98 -1.32 15.78
C PRO A 166 16.20 -2.62 15.99
N SER A 167 15.46 -2.74 17.10
CA SER A 167 14.65 -3.93 17.40
C SER A 167 13.50 -4.10 16.41
N LYS A 168 12.82 -3.00 16.05
CA LYS A 168 11.76 -3.00 15.03
C LYS A 168 12.31 -3.34 13.63
N ALA A 169 13.44 -2.75 13.24
CA ALA A 169 14.13 -3.08 11.99
C ALA A 169 14.53 -4.57 11.92
N LYS A 170 15.03 -5.12 13.03
CA LYS A 170 15.36 -6.55 13.15
C LYS A 170 14.12 -7.42 12.98
N LEU A 171 12.99 -7.07 13.59
CA LEU A 171 11.72 -7.80 13.44
C LEU A 171 11.26 -7.83 11.97
N VAL A 172 11.33 -6.70 11.27
CA VAL A 172 10.97 -6.63 9.84
C VAL A 172 11.88 -7.51 9.00
N LEU A 173 13.19 -7.54 9.31
CA LEU A 173 14.15 -8.41 8.63
C LEU A 173 13.89 -9.90 8.89
N GLN A 174 13.51 -10.26 10.12
CA GLN A 174 13.13 -11.64 10.47
C GLN A 174 11.92 -12.09 9.66
N ARG A 175 10.87 -11.26 9.59
CA ARG A 175 9.67 -11.52 8.79
C ARG A 175 9.94 -11.59 7.28
N LEU A 176 10.88 -10.78 6.78
CA LEU A 176 11.35 -10.87 5.40
C LEU A 176 12.01 -12.24 5.13
N HIS A 177 12.79 -12.75 6.08
CA HIS A 177 13.40 -14.07 5.98
C HIS A 177 12.35 -15.20 6.07
N GLU A 178 11.32 -15.06 6.91
CA GLU A 178 10.20 -16.01 7.00
C GLU A 178 9.50 -16.18 5.65
N ILE A 179 9.21 -15.07 4.94
CA ILE A 179 8.63 -15.14 3.59
C ILE A 179 9.56 -15.89 2.63
N LYS A 180 10.87 -15.60 2.67
CA LYS A 180 11.83 -16.25 1.77
C LYS A 180 11.97 -17.74 2.00
N SER A 181 11.84 -18.16 3.26
CA SER A 181 11.96 -19.56 3.68
C SER A 181 10.65 -20.33 3.53
N SER A 182 9.53 -19.64 3.31
CA SER A 182 8.23 -20.26 3.06
C SER A 182 8.06 -20.60 1.58
N ASN A 183 7.82 -21.88 1.27
CA ASN A 183 7.54 -22.33 -0.10
C ASN A 183 6.08 -22.10 -0.54
N GLU A 184 5.22 -21.68 0.40
CA GLU A 184 3.76 -21.60 0.22
C GLU A 184 3.23 -20.17 0.37
N CYS A 185 4.11 -19.17 0.44
CA CYS A 185 3.73 -17.77 0.56
C CYS A 185 3.25 -17.19 -0.78
N THR A 186 2.23 -16.33 -0.75
CA THR A 186 1.75 -15.59 -1.93
C THR A 186 2.68 -14.46 -2.39
N ALA A 187 3.77 -14.24 -1.66
CA ALA A 187 4.73 -13.18 -1.91
C ALA A 187 6.15 -13.72 -2.10
N ASN A 188 6.93 -12.97 -2.87
CA ASN A 188 8.36 -13.20 -3.03
C ASN A 188 9.15 -11.99 -2.51
N VAL A 189 10.36 -12.28 -2.04
CA VAL A 189 11.33 -11.27 -1.67
C VAL A 189 12.69 -11.65 -2.25
N ASP A 190 13.34 -10.68 -2.90
CA ASP A 190 14.73 -10.78 -3.29
C ASP A 190 15.64 -10.16 -2.22
N ILE A 191 16.43 -11.00 -1.55
CA ILE A 191 17.31 -10.56 -0.46
C ILE A 191 18.67 -10.11 -1.01
N GLN A 192 19.10 -10.59 -2.19
CA GLN A 192 20.48 -10.41 -2.66
C GLN A 192 20.76 -8.95 -3.02
N GLN A 193 19.87 -8.31 -3.78
CA GLN A 193 19.98 -6.89 -4.10
C GLN A 193 19.81 -6.01 -2.85
N ASN A 194 18.95 -6.44 -1.93
CA ASN A 194 18.56 -5.69 -0.74
C ASN A 194 19.63 -5.65 0.34
N ALA A 195 20.31 -6.77 0.62
CA ALA A 195 21.34 -6.85 1.65
C ALA A 195 22.48 -5.87 1.36
N TYR A 196 22.85 -5.72 0.09
CA TYR A 196 23.88 -4.79 -0.35
C TYR A 196 23.45 -3.32 -0.14
N ASP A 197 22.26 -2.95 -0.62
CA ASP A 197 21.74 -1.58 -0.48
C ASP A 197 21.47 -1.18 0.98
N LEU A 198 20.98 -2.12 1.80
CA LEU A 198 20.79 -1.93 3.24
C LEU A 198 22.13 -1.70 3.93
N THR A 199 23.13 -2.54 3.66
CA THR A 199 24.46 -2.44 4.25
C THR A 199 25.11 -1.10 3.89
N LEU A 200 25.07 -0.71 2.62
CA LEU A 200 25.60 0.58 2.16
C LEU A 200 24.87 1.78 2.77
N THR A 201 23.55 1.71 2.90
CA THR A 201 22.74 2.79 3.49
C THR A 201 23.01 2.92 4.99
N CYS A 202 23.09 1.80 5.72
CA CYS A 202 23.45 1.78 7.13
C CYS A 202 24.87 2.33 7.35
N LEU A 203 25.84 1.92 6.53
CA LEU A 203 27.22 2.41 6.58
C LEU A 203 27.33 3.92 6.28
N ARG A 204 26.58 4.41 5.29
CA ARG A 204 26.52 5.85 4.97
C ARG A 204 25.94 6.66 6.13
N ASN A 205 24.91 6.14 6.79
CA ASN A 205 24.27 6.82 7.91
C ASN A 205 25.09 6.79 9.19
N SER A 206 25.94 5.78 9.39
CA SER A 206 26.85 5.71 10.54
C SER A 206 28.04 6.67 10.41
N ARG A 207 28.51 6.95 9.19
CA ARG A 207 29.64 7.87 8.91
C ARG A 207 29.31 9.36 8.98
N ARG A 208 28.04 9.76 9.06
CA ARG A 208 27.65 11.17 9.32
C ARG A 208 27.83 11.58 10.80
N LYS A 209 28.61 10.82 11.56
CA LYS A 209 28.93 11.07 12.97
C LYS A 209 30.30 11.72 13.18
N ASP A 210 31.08 11.90 12.11
CA ASP A 210 32.37 12.59 12.10
C ASP A 210 32.25 13.87 11.27
#